data_AF-A0A0K0DBC5-F1
#
_entry.id   AF-A0A0K0DBC5-F1
#
_cell.length_a   1.000
_cell.length_b   1.000
_cell.length_c   1.000
_cell.angle_alpha   90.00
_cell.angle_beta   90.00
_cell.angle_gamma   90.00
#
_symmetry.space_group_name_H-M   'P 1'
#
loop_
_entity.id
_entity.type
_entity.pdbx_description
1 polymer ?
#
loop_
_entity_poly.entity_id
_entity_poly.type
_entity_poly.pdbx_seq_one_letter_code
_entity_poly.pdbx_strand_id
1 'polypeptide(L)'
;MNSWIQVYCTVPGRTSLLSSTTKYRVTVGEIQRRISPPECLNASLLGGILRRAKSKDGGKTLRDSLKKIGLTLPAGRRKQANVTAWTALVEEEAVHMAKDFAMVCEKDFHAREIGIYLAKTGLSIEHDVIQRRTMLENSK
;
A
#
# COMPACT_ATOMS: atom_id res chain seq x y z
N MET A 1 22.60 9.77 -15.53
CA MET A 1 21.34 9.10 -15.95
C MET A 1 20.78 8.39 -14.73
N ASN A 2 19.57 8.70 -14.28
CA ASN A 2 19.04 8.20 -12.99
C ASN A 2 18.80 6.68 -13.02
N SER A 3 19.74 5.90 -12.50
CA SER A 3 19.66 4.43 -12.38
C SER A 3 18.49 3.95 -11.52
N TRP A 4 17.90 4.83 -10.70
CA TRP A 4 16.82 4.50 -9.77
C TRP A 4 15.53 3.99 -10.41
N ILE A 5 15.21 4.47 -11.62
CA ILE A 5 13.98 4.10 -12.34
C ILE A 5 14.15 2.80 -13.14
N GLN A 6 15.40 2.32 -13.27
CA GLN A 6 15.69 1.11 -14.01
C GLN A 6 15.00 -0.09 -13.36
N VAL A 7 14.42 -0.95 -14.18
CA VAL A 7 13.80 -2.19 -13.72
C VAL A 7 14.89 -3.17 -13.28
N TYR A 8 14.83 -3.60 -12.03
CA TYR A 8 15.66 -4.66 -11.49
C TYR A 8 15.09 -6.04 -11.83
N CYS A 9 13.78 -6.22 -11.64
CA CYS A 9 13.07 -7.43 -12.02
C CYS A 9 11.57 -7.20 -12.17
N THR A 10 10.87 -8.23 -12.63
CA THR A 10 9.40 -8.28 -12.60
C THR A 10 8.93 -9.38 -11.67
N VAL A 11 7.87 -9.13 -10.91
CA VAL A 11 7.26 -10.08 -9.99
C VAL A 11 5.78 -10.27 -10.34
N PRO A 12 5.21 -11.48 -10.22
CA PRO A 12 3.77 -11.64 -10.35
C PRO A 12 3.05 -11.01 -9.14
N GLY A 13 1.90 -10.38 -9.42
CA GLY A 13 1.06 -9.70 -8.44
C GLY A 13 0.63 -10.60 -7.29
N ARG A 14 0.62 -10.04 -6.07
CA ARG A 14 0.09 -10.66 -4.86
C ARG A 14 -1.41 -10.85 -4.93
N THR A 15 -2.13 -9.89 -5.50
CA THR A 15 -3.59 -9.88 -5.56
C THR A 15 -4.14 -10.36 -6.91
N SER A 16 -3.27 -10.84 -7.82
CA SER A 16 -3.69 -11.34 -9.13
C SER A 16 -4.34 -12.72 -9.06
N LEU A 17 -5.40 -12.92 -9.84
CA LEU A 17 -6.03 -14.23 -10.05
C LEU A 17 -5.14 -15.13 -10.92
N LEU A 18 -5.29 -16.46 -10.75
CA LEU A 18 -4.49 -17.46 -11.47
C LEU A 18 -4.55 -17.28 -13.00
N SER A 19 -5.73 -16.93 -13.52
CA SER A 19 -5.98 -16.74 -14.96
C SER A 19 -5.51 -15.39 -15.50
N SER A 20 -5.23 -14.40 -14.63
CA SER A 20 -4.84 -13.05 -15.02
C SER A 20 -3.66 -12.57 -14.15
N THR A 21 -2.52 -13.23 -14.32
CA THR A 21 -1.31 -12.90 -13.56
C THR A 21 -0.66 -11.64 -14.14
N THR A 22 -0.97 -10.49 -13.54
CA THR A 22 -0.26 -9.25 -13.84
C THR A 22 1.16 -9.32 -13.28
N LYS A 23 2.14 -8.90 -14.09
CA LYS A 23 3.54 -8.78 -13.65
C LYS A 23 3.86 -7.31 -13.41
N TYR A 24 4.36 -7.03 -12.22
CA TYR A 24 4.75 -5.70 -11.78
C TYR A 24 6.26 -5.56 -11.81
N ARG A 25 6.75 -4.41 -12.24
CA ARG A 25 8.16 -4.05 -12.26
C ARG A 25 8.58 -3.61 -10.87
N VAL A 26 9.76 -4.05 -10.50
CA VAL A 26 10.46 -3.62 -9.29
C VAL A 26 11.67 -2.83 -9.75
N THR A 27 11.76 -1.58 -9.31
CA THR A 27 12.84 -0.68 -9.70
C THR A 27 14.05 -0.83 -8.79
N VAL A 28 15.23 -0.41 -9.26
CA VAL A 28 16.43 -0.30 -8.42
C VAL A 28 16.16 0.63 -7.22
N GLY A 29 15.42 1.71 -7.42
CA GLY A 29 15.01 2.65 -6.37
C GLY A 29 14.13 2.01 -5.29
N GLU A 30 13.18 1.17 -5.68
CA GLU A 30 12.37 0.42 -4.72
C GLU A 30 13.25 -0.49 -3.86
N ILE A 31 14.18 -1.24 -4.48
CA ILE A 31 15.10 -2.10 -3.73
C ILE A 31 15.92 -1.29 -2.73
N GLN A 32 16.47 -0.15 -3.16
CA GLN A 32 17.27 0.71 -2.29
C GLN A 32 16.49 1.19 -1.08
N ARG A 33 15.25 1.66 -1.27
CA ARG A 33 14.39 2.10 -0.16
C ARG A 33 14.11 0.96 0.81
N ARG A 34 13.82 -0.24 0.29
CA ARG A 34 13.56 -1.43 1.11
C ARG A 34 14.75 -1.87 1.94
N ILE A 35 15.99 -1.79 1.43
CA ILE A 35 17.19 -2.23 2.17
C ILE A 35 17.74 -1.15 3.12
N SER A 36 17.34 0.11 2.92
CA SER A 36 17.73 1.27 3.71
C SER A 36 16.68 1.62 4.76
N PRO A 37 16.98 2.50 5.73
CA PRO A 37 15.96 3.03 6.62
C PRO A 37 14.81 3.69 5.84
N PRO A 38 13.56 3.60 6.33
CA PRO A 38 13.15 3.00 7.61
C PRO A 38 12.96 1.48 7.57
N GLU A 39 12.82 0.85 6.39
CA GLU A 39 12.44 -0.57 6.29
C GLU A 39 13.59 -1.55 6.58
N CYS A 40 14.80 -1.25 6.13
CA CYS A 40 15.99 -2.04 6.47
C CYS A 40 15.86 -3.56 6.22
N LEU A 41 15.06 -3.99 5.22
CA LEU A 41 14.68 -5.37 4.97
C LEU A 41 15.90 -6.27 4.80
N ASN A 42 15.82 -7.48 5.36
CA ASN A 42 16.83 -8.51 5.17
C ASN A 42 16.59 -9.33 3.89
N ALA A 43 17.57 -10.16 3.51
CA ALA A 43 17.51 -10.99 2.31
C ALA A 43 16.30 -11.94 2.28
N SER A 44 15.85 -12.45 3.43
CA SER A 44 14.71 -13.36 3.48
C SER A 44 13.40 -12.65 3.17
N LEU A 45 13.16 -11.47 3.77
CA LEU A 45 11.97 -10.67 3.51
C LEU A 45 11.97 -10.14 2.07
N LEU A 46 13.08 -9.57 1.63
CA LEU A 46 13.21 -9.07 0.25
C LEU A 46 13.05 -10.21 -0.76
N GLY A 47 13.68 -11.37 -0.54
CA GLY A 47 13.49 -12.55 -1.38
C GLY A 47 12.05 -13.06 -1.39
N GLY A 48 11.34 -12.93 -0.27
CA GLY A 48 9.91 -13.23 -0.16
C GLY A 48 9.07 -12.31 -1.06
N ILE A 49 9.26 -11.00 -0.94
CA ILE A 49 8.59 -9.96 -1.75
C ILE A 49 8.86 -10.19 -3.25
N LEU A 50 10.13 -10.43 -3.59
CA LEU A 50 10.57 -10.68 -4.97
C LEU A 50 10.20 -12.06 -5.50
N ARG A 51 9.63 -12.94 -4.66
CA ARG A 51 9.32 -14.34 -4.98
C ARG A 51 10.52 -15.16 -5.48
N ARG A 52 11.71 -14.86 -4.95
CA ARG A 52 12.99 -15.51 -5.31
C ARG A 52 13.58 -16.38 -4.20
N ALA A 53 12.89 -16.55 -3.07
CA ALA A 53 13.44 -17.19 -1.86
C ALA A 53 13.21 -18.71 -1.72
N LYS A 54 12.81 -19.43 -2.77
CA LYS A 54 12.52 -20.88 -2.67
C LYS A 54 13.75 -21.80 -2.74
N SER A 55 14.93 -21.29 -3.10
CA SER A 55 16.15 -22.09 -3.27
C SER A 55 17.09 -22.02 -2.06
N LYS A 56 17.85 -23.10 -1.82
CA LYS A 56 18.86 -23.23 -0.75
C LYS A 56 19.83 -22.04 -0.70
N ASP A 57 20.25 -21.55 -1.87
CA ASP A 57 21.19 -20.43 -2.03
C ASP A 57 20.52 -19.10 -2.42
N GLY A 58 19.20 -18.98 -2.24
CA GLY A 58 18.43 -17.81 -2.68
C GLY A 58 18.95 -16.49 -2.07
N GLY A 59 19.33 -16.50 -0.80
CA GLY A 59 19.88 -15.32 -0.13
C GLY A 59 21.25 -14.88 -0.66
N LYS A 60 22.13 -15.84 -1.01
CA LYS A 60 23.44 -15.54 -1.62
C LYS A 60 23.26 -14.98 -3.03
N THR A 61 22.47 -15.67 -3.84
CA THR A 61 22.14 -15.26 -5.21
C THR A 61 21.53 -13.86 -5.26
N LEU A 62 20.63 -13.54 -4.32
CA LEU A 62 20.04 -12.21 -4.22
C LEU A 62 21.11 -11.15 -3.92
N ARG A 63 21.99 -11.39 -2.93
CA ARG A 63 23.08 -10.46 -2.61
C ARG A 63 24.02 -10.24 -3.79
N ASP A 64 24.40 -11.32 -4.48
CA ASP A 64 25.28 -11.24 -5.65
C ASP A 64 24.63 -10.45 -6.80
N SER A 65 23.33 -10.65 -7.03
CA SER A 65 22.57 -9.90 -8.04
C SER A 65 22.45 -8.41 -7.69
N LEU A 66 22.26 -8.08 -6.41
CA LEU A 66 22.21 -6.68 -5.96
C LEU A 66 23.57 -6.00 -6.08
N LYS A 67 24.65 -6.72 -5.78
CA LYS A 67 26.02 -6.18 -5.90
C LYS A 67 26.36 -5.76 -7.32
N LYS A 68 25.87 -6.48 -8.33
CA LYS A 68 26.05 -6.15 -9.76
C LYS A 68 25.42 -4.82 -10.17
N ILE A 69 24.39 -4.37 -9.46
CA ILE A 69 23.71 -3.09 -9.69
C ILE A 69 24.13 -2.02 -8.68
N GLY A 70 25.23 -2.25 -7.94
CA GLY A 70 25.77 -1.30 -6.98
C GLY A 70 25.06 -1.26 -5.62
N LEU A 71 24.19 -2.24 -5.33
CA LEU A 71 23.48 -2.31 -4.05
C LEU A 71 24.08 -3.36 -3.12
N THR A 72 24.21 -3.02 -1.84
CA THR A 72 24.77 -3.92 -0.82
C THR A 72 23.72 -4.26 0.23
N LEU A 73 23.45 -5.55 0.40
CA LEU A 73 22.52 -6.07 1.40
C LEU A 73 23.31 -6.82 2.50
N PRO A 74 23.37 -6.30 3.74
CA PRO A 74 24.18 -6.90 4.80
C PRO A 74 23.74 -8.31 5.15
N ALA A 75 24.70 -9.21 5.34
CA ALA A 75 24.47 -10.55 5.86
C ALA A 75 24.24 -10.52 7.37
N GLY A 76 23.49 -11.49 7.91
CA GLY A 76 23.31 -11.66 9.36
C GLY A 76 22.39 -10.64 10.05
N ARG A 77 21.79 -9.69 9.31
CA ARG A 77 20.81 -8.75 9.86
C ARG A 77 19.56 -9.51 10.34
N ARG A 78 19.34 -9.54 11.66
CA ARG A 78 18.10 -10.06 12.28
C ARG A 78 16.92 -9.14 11.95
N LYS A 79 15.68 -9.66 11.99
CA LYS A 79 14.46 -8.92 11.65
C LYS A 79 14.34 -7.65 12.51
N GLN A 80 14.32 -6.49 11.87
CA GLN A 80 14.13 -5.19 12.53
C GLN A 80 12.89 -4.44 12.03
N ALA A 81 12.35 -4.78 10.86
CA ALA A 81 11.14 -4.13 10.35
C ALA A 81 9.86 -4.85 10.79
N ASN A 82 8.88 -4.05 11.18
CA ASN A 82 7.49 -4.48 11.32
C ASN A 82 6.94 -4.76 9.92
N VAL A 83 6.63 -6.03 9.66
CA VAL A 83 6.00 -6.44 8.39
C VAL A 83 4.51 -6.10 8.46
N THR A 84 4.03 -5.39 7.45
CA THR A 84 2.61 -5.08 7.28
C THR A 84 2.09 -5.68 5.97
N ALA A 85 0.78 -5.61 5.74
CA ALA A 85 0.19 -5.99 4.45
C ALA A 85 0.84 -5.23 3.27
N TRP A 86 1.17 -3.94 3.48
CA TRP A 86 1.82 -3.10 2.48
C TRP A 86 3.24 -3.55 2.13
N THR A 87 3.97 -4.12 3.09
CA THR A 87 5.32 -4.63 2.85
C THR A 87 5.33 -5.73 1.78
N ALA A 88 4.23 -6.49 1.63
CA ALA A 88 4.12 -7.59 0.68
C ALA A 88 3.94 -7.14 -0.78
N LEU A 89 3.43 -5.93 -1.00
CA LEU A 89 3.18 -5.33 -2.31
C LEU A 89 4.44 -4.67 -2.83
N VAL A 90 4.70 -4.79 -4.13
CA VAL A 90 5.68 -3.94 -4.81
C VAL A 90 5.07 -2.58 -5.15
N GLU A 91 5.90 -1.55 -5.34
CA GLU A 91 5.41 -0.18 -5.49
C GLU A 91 4.43 -0.05 -6.66
N GLU A 92 4.74 -0.66 -7.80
CA GLU A 92 3.85 -0.61 -8.96
C GLU A 92 2.49 -1.30 -8.70
N GLU A 93 2.48 -2.40 -7.94
CA GLU A 93 1.23 -3.09 -7.55
C GLU A 93 0.41 -2.23 -6.59
N ALA A 94 1.05 -1.58 -5.62
CA ALA A 94 0.38 -0.69 -4.68
C ALA A 94 -0.26 0.51 -5.39
N VAL A 95 0.43 1.09 -6.37
CA VAL A 95 -0.11 2.18 -7.20
C VAL A 95 -1.28 1.70 -8.05
N HIS A 96 -1.19 0.51 -8.64
CA HIS A 96 -2.31 -0.05 -9.42
C HIS A 96 -3.54 -0.27 -8.53
N MET A 97 -3.36 -0.91 -7.37
CA MET A 97 -4.44 -1.12 -6.40
C MET A 97 -5.08 0.19 -5.93
N ALA A 98 -4.28 1.24 -5.70
CA ALA A 98 -4.82 2.56 -5.33
C ALA A 98 -5.67 3.18 -6.44
N LYS A 99 -5.29 3.00 -7.71
CA LYS A 99 -6.07 3.48 -8.87
C LYS A 99 -7.39 2.74 -9.01
N ASP A 100 -7.37 1.41 -8.89
CA ASP A 100 -8.58 0.58 -8.95
C ASP A 100 -9.54 0.96 -7.83
N PHE A 101 -9.03 1.13 -6.61
CA PHE A 101 -9.84 1.55 -5.47
C PHE A 101 -10.43 2.94 -5.66
N ALA A 102 -9.65 3.91 -6.13
CA ALA A 102 -10.14 5.25 -6.43
C ALA A 102 -11.27 5.23 -7.47
N MET A 103 -11.12 4.43 -8.54
CA MET A 103 -12.16 4.27 -9.55
C MET A 103 -13.46 3.70 -8.97
N VAL A 104 -13.38 2.69 -8.11
CA VAL A 104 -14.55 2.14 -7.41
C VAL A 104 -15.20 3.19 -6.52
N CYS A 105 -14.40 3.98 -5.79
CA CYS A 105 -14.93 5.08 -4.99
C CYS A 105 -15.64 6.14 -5.84
N GLU A 106 -15.05 6.56 -6.96
CA GLU A 106 -15.66 7.57 -7.83
C GLU A 106 -16.96 7.09 -8.48
N LYS A 107 -17.02 5.81 -8.83
CA LYS A 107 -18.14 5.24 -9.57
C LYS A 107 -19.28 4.75 -8.68
N ASP A 108 -18.95 4.08 -7.58
CA ASP A 108 -19.90 3.25 -6.83
C ASP A 108 -20.08 3.71 -5.37
N PHE A 109 -19.25 4.64 -4.87
CA PHE A 109 -19.45 5.19 -3.52
C PHE A 109 -20.52 6.29 -3.55
N HIS A 110 -21.63 6.06 -2.84
CA HIS A 110 -22.79 6.97 -2.73
C HIS A 110 -22.50 8.23 -1.90
N ALA A 111 -21.40 8.95 -2.20
CA ALA A 111 -20.97 10.12 -1.45
C ALA A 111 -22.04 11.22 -1.44
N ARG A 112 -22.75 11.39 -2.56
CA ARG A 112 -23.78 12.42 -2.72
C ARG A 112 -24.99 12.13 -1.86
N GLU A 113 -25.52 10.91 -1.93
CA GLU A 113 -26.70 10.48 -1.19
C GLU A 113 -26.43 10.54 0.32
N ILE A 114 -25.25 10.08 0.75
CA ILE A 114 -24.80 10.20 2.14
C ILE A 114 -24.71 11.66 2.55
N GLY A 115 -24.11 12.51 1.72
CA GLY A 115 -24.00 13.96 1.98
C GLY A 115 -25.37 14.63 2.13
N ILE A 116 -26.33 14.31 1.25
CA ILE A 116 -27.71 14.81 1.32
C ILE A 116 -28.39 14.34 2.61
N TYR A 117 -28.25 13.06 2.95
CA TYR A 117 -28.82 12.51 4.18
C TYR A 117 -28.27 13.20 5.42
N LEU A 118 -26.95 13.35 5.53
CA LEU A 118 -26.30 14.00 6.67
C LEU A 118 -26.72 15.47 6.82
N ALA A 119 -26.78 16.21 5.70
CA ALA A 119 -27.21 17.60 5.71
C ALA A 119 -28.67 17.75 6.16
N LYS A 120 -29.58 16.90 5.65
CA LYS A 120 -30.99 16.90 6.05
C LYS A 120 -31.16 16.56 7.53
N THR A 121 -30.46 15.53 8.01
CA THR A 121 -30.50 15.13 9.42
C THR A 121 -29.97 16.24 10.33
N GLY A 122 -28.87 16.91 9.95
CA GLY A 122 -28.33 18.04 10.71
C GLY A 122 -29.33 19.20 10.83
N LEU A 123 -29.96 19.60 9.72
CA LEU A 123 -30.97 20.67 9.70
C LEU A 123 -32.22 20.30 10.52
N SER A 124 -32.66 19.03 10.46
CA SER A 124 -33.79 18.55 11.25
C SER A 124 -33.53 18.63 12.76
N ILE A 125 -32.31 18.29 13.19
CA ILE A 125 -31.93 18.35 14.60
C ILE A 125 -31.93 19.79 15.10
N GLU A 126 -31.39 20.74 14.33
CA GLU A 126 -31.43 22.17 14.72
C GLU A 126 -32.87 22.68 14.87
N HIS A 127 -33.74 22.35 13.90
CA HIS A 127 -35.15 22.72 13.96
C HIS A 127 -35.84 22.15 15.20
N ASP A 128 -35.64 20.86 15.50
CA ASP A 128 -36.23 20.20 16.68
C ASP A 128 -35.73 20.81 18.01
N VAL A 129 -34.45 21.21 18.07
CA VAL A 129 -33.87 21.86 19.25
C VAL A 129 -34.47 23.24 19.47
N ILE A 130 -34.61 24.04 18.41
CA ILE A 130 -35.24 25.36 18.48
C ILE A 130 -36.70 25.21 18.92
N GLN A 131 -37.44 24.29 18.32
CA GLN A 131 -38.86 24.07 18.62
C GLN A 131 -39.06 23.63 20.08
N ARG A 132 -38.21 22.73 20.61
CA ARG A 132 -38.22 22.35 22.04
C ARG A 132 -37.89 23.52 22.96
N ARG A 133 -36.91 24.36 22.62
CA ARG A 133 -36.58 25.56 23.40
C ARG A 133 -37.79 26.51 23.49
N THR A 134 -38.44 26.78 22.37
CA THR A 134 -39.65 27.64 22.32
C THR A 134 -40.79 27.05 23.15
N MET A 135 -41.01 25.74 23.12
CA MET A 135 -42.04 25.10 23.96
C MET A 135 -41.75 25.28 25.47
N LEU A 136 -40.48 25.16 25.89
CA LEU A 136 -40.07 25.35 27.29
C LEU A 136 -40.21 26.80 27.75
N GLU A 137 -39.89 27.77 26.88
CA GLU A 137 -40.05 29.20 27.17
C GLU A 137 -41.53 29.59 27.33
N ASN A 138 -42.41 29.03 26.49
CA ASN A 138 -43.85 29.28 26.54
C ASN A 138 -44.59 28.51 27.64
N SER A 139 -43.89 27.63 28.38
CA SER A 139 -44.47 26.84 29.48
C SER A 139 -44.28 27.50 30.86
N LYS A 140 -43.77 28.74 30.91
CA LYS A 140 -43.67 29.59 32.10
C LYS A 140 -44.81 30.59 32.16
#